data_AF-A0A7X9E8D7-F1
#
_entry.id   AF-A0A7X9E8D7-F1
#
_cell.length_a   1.000
_cell.length_b   1.000
_cell.length_c   1.000
_cell.angle_alpha   90.00
_cell.angle_beta   90.00
_cell.angle_gamma   90.00
#
_symmetry.space_group_name_H-M   'P 1'
#
loop_
_entity.id
_entity.type
_entity.pdbx_description
1 polymer ?
#
loop_
_entity_poly.entity_id
_entity_poly.type
_entity_poly.pdbx_seq_one_letter_code
_entity_poly.pdbx_strand_id
1 'polypeptide(L)'
;MKIALINGSPRVKYSSSGILLNSIKPKLQVNNIIEEFYFRTSEINSDYLEQISGCDVILFAFPLYVDGIPSHLLRCLYQMEKYFGSNIN
;
A
#
# COMPACT_ATOMS: atom_id res chain seq x y z
N MET A 1 7.03 6.46 -14.22
CA MET A 1 5.82 6.57 -13.37
C MET A 1 6.23 6.57 -11.91
N LYS A 2 5.38 7.09 -11.03
CA LYS A 2 5.51 6.99 -9.59
C LYS A 2 4.64 5.84 -9.10
N ILE A 3 5.25 4.83 -8.46
CA ILE A 3 4.59 3.60 -8.04
C ILE A 3 4.63 3.49 -6.52
N ALA A 4 3.45 3.39 -5.89
CA ALA A 4 3.31 3.10 -4.48
C ALA A 4 3.31 1.58 -4.25
N LEU A 5 4.32 1.07 -3.55
CA LEU A 5 4.35 -0.31 -3.05
C LEU A 5 3.81 -0.33 -1.63
N ILE A 6 2.62 -0.89 -1.45
CA ILE A 6 1.94 -0.92 -0.15
C ILE A 6 2.03 -2.33 0.45
N ASN A 7 2.77 -2.46 1.54
CA ASN A 7 2.80 -3.66 2.36
C ASN A 7 1.63 -3.63 3.36
N GLY A 8 0.60 -4.43 3.10
CA GLY A 8 -0.58 -4.56 3.95
C GLY A 8 -0.50 -5.66 5.01
N SER A 9 0.68 -6.26 5.22
CA SER A 9 0.88 -7.22 6.32
C SER A 9 0.98 -6.51 7.68
N PRO A 10 0.30 -7.01 8.73
CA PRO A 10 0.46 -6.45 10.08
C PRO A 10 1.82 -6.82 10.72
N ARG A 11 2.54 -7.82 10.16
CA ARG A 11 3.86 -8.24 10.67
C ARG A 11 4.95 -7.19 10.41
N VAL A 12 5.63 -6.77 11.48
CA VAL A 12 6.69 -5.75 11.45
C VAL A 12 7.91 -6.18 10.63
N LYS A 13 8.43 -7.38 10.90
CA LYS A 13 9.62 -7.94 10.25
C LYS A 13 9.26 -9.23 9.49
N TYR A 14 10.01 -9.51 8.43
CA TYR A 14 9.96 -10.77 7.67
C TYR A 14 8.54 -11.17 7.22
N SER A 15 7.71 -10.19 6.85
CA SER A 15 6.42 -10.47 6.23
C SER A 15 6.63 -11.05 4.83
N SER A 16 5.89 -12.11 4.47
CA SER A 16 5.91 -12.66 3.10
C SER A 16 5.54 -11.61 2.05
N SER A 17 4.59 -10.72 2.36
CA SER A 17 4.23 -9.58 1.52
C SER A 17 5.42 -8.65 1.25
N GLY A 18 6.18 -8.29 2.28
CA GLY A 18 7.41 -7.50 2.13
C GLY A 18 8.50 -8.21 1.33
N ILE A 19 8.66 -9.54 1.50
CA ILE A 19 9.60 -10.34 0.70
C ILE A 19 9.19 -10.31 -0.79
N LEU A 20 7.89 -10.44 -1.08
CA LEU A 20 7.35 -10.35 -2.43
C LEU A 20 7.59 -8.96 -3.05
N LEU A 21 7.33 -7.88 -2.31
CA LEU A 21 7.59 -6.53 -2.79
C LEU A 21 9.08 -6.32 -3.07
N ASN A 22 9.97 -6.79 -2.19
CA ASN A 22 11.42 -6.69 -2.37
C ASN A 22 11.92 -7.46 -3.60
N SER A 23 11.29 -8.57 -3.96
CA SER A 23 11.69 -9.34 -5.15
C SER A 23 11.19 -8.73 -6.45
N ILE A 24 10.04 -8.03 -6.42
CA ILE A 24 9.45 -7.36 -7.58
C ILE A 24 10.05 -5.96 -7.80
N LYS A 25 10.38 -5.23 -6.72
CA LYS A 25 10.87 -3.84 -6.76
C LYS A 25 12.00 -3.60 -7.78
N PRO A 26 13.08 -4.41 -7.87
CA PRO A 26 14.15 -4.18 -8.82
C PRO A 26 13.68 -4.20 -10.28
N LYS A 27 12.64 -4.98 -10.60
CA LYS A 27 12.06 -5.06 -11.95
C LYS A 27 11.20 -3.84 -12.28
N LEU A 28 10.54 -3.27 -11.27
CA LEU A 28 9.70 -2.08 -11.43
C LEU A 28 10.52 -0.79 -11.45
N GLN A 29 11.64 -0.74 -10.73
CA GLN A 29 12.45 0.47 -10.57
C GLN A 29 13.12 0.95 -11.87
N VAL A 30 13.25 0.10 -12.88
CA VAL A 30 13.79 0.48 -14.19
C VAL A 30 12.85 1.51 -14.83
N ASN A 31 13.22 2.79 -14.77
CA ASN A 31 12.46 3.96 -15.25
C ASN A 31 11.24 4.38 -14.41
N ASN A 32 11.10 3.89 -13.18
CA ASN A 32 10.03 4.32 -12.27
C ASN A 32 10.58 4.79 -10.92
N ILE A 33 9.87 5.75 -10.33
CA ILE A 33 10.08 6.16 -8.94
C ILE A 33 9.25 5.23 -8.07
N ILE A 34 9.88 4.62 -7.07
CA ILE A 34 9.23 3.70 -6.14
C ILE A 34 9.11 4.38 -4.78
N GLU A 35 7.89 4.45 -4.24
CA GLU A 35 7.62 4.82 -2.85
C GLU A 35 7.04 3.62 -2.11
N GLU A 36 7.47 3.43 -0.85
CA GLU A 36 7.10 2.27 -0.05
C GLU A 36 6.28 2.70 1.16
N PHE A 37 5.13 2.05 1.34
CA PHE A 37 4.20 2.33 2.42
C PHE A 37 3.87 1.05 3.19
N TYR A 38 3.57 1.21 4.48
CA TYR A 38 3.33 0.09 5.39
C TYR A 38 2.00 0.26 6.12
N PHE A 39 1.00 -0.52 5.74
CA PHE A 39 -0.33 -0.52 6.34
C PHE A 39 -0.41 -1.63 7.37
N ARG A 40 0.20 -1.37 8.53
CA ARG A 40 0.36 -2.35 9.62
C ARG A 40 -0.79 -2.30 10.62
N THR A 41 -1.40 -1.14 10.76
CA THR A 41 -2.51 -0.84 11.66
C THR A 41 -3.75 -0.48 10.85
N SER A 42 -4.87 -0.23 11.53
CA SER A 42 -6.13 0.17 10.91
C SER A 42 -6.22 1.67 10.59
N GLU A 43 -5.13 2.43 10.76
CA GLU A 43 -5.10 3.88 10.56
C GLU A 43 -3.96 4.26 9.62
N ILE A 44 -4.27 5.09 8.63
CA ILE A 44 -3.28 5.61 7.68
C ILE A 44 -2.86 7.00 8.16
N ASN A 45 -1.55 7.27 8.15
CA ASN A 45 -1.05 8.63 8.32
C ASN A 45 -1.55 9.53 7.16
N SER A 46 -2.06 10.73 7.46
CA SER A 46 -2.49 11.70 6.44
C SER A 46 -1.41 11.97 5.38
N ASP A 47 -0.15 12.01 5.79
CA ASP A 47 0.98 12.26 4.89
C ASP A 47 1.13 11.12 3.86
N TYR A 48 0.80 9.88 4.24
CA TYR A 48 0.81 8.75 3.31
C TYR A 48 -0.29 8.90 2.26
N LEU A 49 -1.48 9.36 2.64
CA LEU A 49 -2.58 9.55 1.69
C LEU A 49 -2.24 10.59 0.64
N GLU A 50 -1.63 11.70 1.04
CA GLU A 50 -1.15 12.74 0.13
C GLU A 50 -0.03 12.20 -0.79
N GLN A 51 0.96 11.50 -0.26
CA GLN A 51 2.04 10.92 -1.07
C GLN A 51 1.54 9.88 -2.09
N ILE A 52 0.61 9.01 -1.66
CA ILE A 52 -0.05 8.02 -2.52
C ILE A 52 -0.89 8.70 -3.59
N SER A 53 -1.52 9.85 -3.30
CA SER A 53 -2.32 10.59 -4.30
C SER A 53 -1.52 11.05 -5.51
N GLY A 54 -0.22 11.29 -5.34
CA GLY A 54 0.68 11.64 -6.43
C GLY A 54 1.24 10.44 -7.21
N CYS A 55 0.83 9.21 -6.88
CA CYS A 55 1.32 8.00 -7.55
C CYS A 55 0.41 7.60 -8.73
N ASP A 56 1.03 7.16 -9.83
CA ASP A 56 0.32 6.68 -11.03
C ASP A 56 -0.22 5.25 -10.84
N VAL A 57 0.47 4.45 -10.03
CA VAL A 57 0.15 3.03 -9.80
C VAL A 57 0.27 2.72 -8.32
N ILE A 58 -0.70 1.96 -7.80
CA ILE A 58 -0.67 1.40 -6.45
C ILE A 58 -0.59 -0.12 -6.55
N LEU A 59 0.45 -0.72 -5.96
CA LEU A 59 0.62 -2.17 -5.88
C LEU A 59 0.52 -2.62 -4.42
N PHE A 60 -0.53 -3.38 -4.11
CA PHE A 60 -0.75 -3.96 -2.79
C PHE A 60 -0.14 -5.36 -2.70
N ALA A 61 0.57 -5.63 -1.60
CA ALA A 61 0.91 -6.98 -1.18
C ALA A 61 0.45 -7.19 0.26
N PHE A 62 -0.39 -8.20 0.48
CA PHE A 62 -0.94 -8.53 1.79
C PHE A 62 -1.22 -10.03 1.88
N PRO A 63 -1.22 -10.62 3.09
CA PRO A 63 -1.58 -12.02 3.27
C PRO A 63 -3.08 -12.23 3.07
N LEU A 64 -3.48 -13.41 2.59
CA LEU A 64 -4.86 -13.84 2.62
C LEU A 64 -5.20 -14.29 4.06
N TYR A 65 -6.15 -13.61 4.70
CA TYR A 65 -6.61 -13.95 6.05
C TYR A 65 -7.99 -14.61 5.95
N VAL A 66 -8.06 -15.88 6.38
CA VAL A 66 -9.18 -16.79 6.08
C VAL A 66 -9.33 -16.91 4.57
N ASP A 67 -10.15 -16.08 3.94
CA ASP A 67 -10.38 -16.01 2.49
C ASP A 67 -10.47 -14.57 1.97
N GLY A 68 -9.93 -13.59 2.71
CA GLY A 68 -10.12 -12.18 2.37
C GLY A 68 -8.97 -11.26 2.73
N ILE A 69 -9.26 -9.97 2.53
CA ILE A 69 -8.39 -8.85 2.91
C ILE A 69 -8.31 -8.80 4.44
N PRO A 70 -7.12 -8.65 5.04
CA PRO A 70 -6.99 -8.41 6.47
C PRO A 70 -7.85 -7.22 6.93
N SER A 71 -8.55 -7.35 8.05
CA SER A 71 -9.52 -6.34 8.51
C SER A 71 -8.91 -4.95 8.74
N HIS A 72 -7.66 -4.90 9.21
CA HIS A 72 -6.93 -3.62 9.37
C HIS A 72 -6.70 -2.95 8.02
N LEU A 73 -6.29 -3.73 7.00
CA LEU A 73 -6.10 -3.23 5.64
C LEU A 73 -7.43 -2.81 5.00
N LEU A 74 -8.52 -3.56 5.22
CA LEU A 74 -9.85 -3.16 4.75
C LEU A 74 -10.25 -1.78 5.29
N ARG A 75 -9.97 -1.52 6.58
CA ARG A 75 -10.20 -0.20 7.19
C ARG A 75 -9.30 0.89 6.59
N CYS A 76 -8.07 0.57 6.21
CA CYS A 76 -7.20 1.48 5.46
C CYS A 76 -7.78 1.79 4.07
N LEU A 77 -8.26 0.79 3.33
CA LEU A 77 -8.89 0.99 2.02
C LEU A 77 -10.12 1.91 2.09
N TYR A 78 -10.92 1.80 3.15
CA TYR A 78 -12.05 2.71 3.38
C TYR A 78 -11.61 4.16 3.66
N GLN A 79 -10.47 4.36 4.34
CA GLN A 79 -9.90 5.70 4.52
C GLN A 79 -9.37 6.27 3.21
N MET A 80 -8.73 5.44 2.38
CA MET A 80 -8.31 5.82 1.04
C MET A 80 -9.51 6.22 0.18
N GLU A 81 -10.56 5.40 0.14
CA GLU A 81 -11.81 5.70 -0.58
C GLU A 81 -12.36 7.07 -0.17
N LYS A 82 -12.46 7.34 1.14
CA LYS A 82 -12.92 8.64 1.64
C LYS A 82 -12.05 9.80 1.18
N TYR A 83 -10.73 9.65 1.28
CA TYR A 83 -9.79 10.69 0.89
C TYR A 83 -9.85 10.98 -0.61
N PHE A 84 -9.75 9.94 -1.44
CA PHE A 84 -9.76 10.09 -2.90
C PHE A 84 -11.13 10.48 -3.44
N GLY A 85 -12.22 9.95 -2.87
CA GLY A 85 -13.59 10.30 -3.25
C GLY A 85 -13.96 11.75 -2.91
N SER A 86 -13.39 12.32 -1.84
CA SER A 86 -13.58 13.73 -1.49
C SER A 86 -12.78 14.70 -2.38
N ASN A 87 -11.75 14.19 -3.08
CA ASN A 87 -10.87 14.97 -3.95
C ASN A 87 -11.28 14.91 -5.44
N ILE A 88 -12.44 14.33 -5.76
CA ILE A 88 -13.05 14.41 -7.10
C ILE A 88 -13.86 15.71 -7.17
N ASN A 89 -13.18 16.85 -7.35
CA ASN A 89 -13.78 18.12 -7.74
C ASN A 89 -12.99 18.73 -8.90
#